data_AF-F8Q469-F1
#
_entry.id   AF-F8Q469-F1
#
_cell.length_a   1.000
_cell.length_b   1.000
_cell.length_c   1.000
_cell.angle_alpha   90.00
_cell.angle_beta   90.00
_cell.angle_gamma   90.00
#
_symmetry.space_group_name_H-M   'P 1'
#
loop_
_entity.id
_entity.type
_entity.pdbx_description
1 polymer ?
#
loop_
_entity_poly.entity_id
_entity_poly.type
_entity_poly.pdbx_seq_one_letter_code
_entity_poly.pdbx_strand_id
1 'polypeptide(L)'
;MDQPVLVYAITAVAVTVPCFYLALVFLSPPPIVTRPSEKKYRSRSSPNTPKPLPSLADKGSVDLTVVIPAYNETARLPSMLSTTLAHLSTPALKKSRTYEILIVDDGSADETSALGVKLAGEYPESDIRVVTLEKNLGKGGAVRHGMLYARGQRLLMVDADGASRFEDLELLWEAMDKLAPKNEPAVVVGSRAHLVKTEAVVKRSFIRNILMYGLHTILRIVGVGHIRDTQCGFKLFTRRAAQ
;
A
#
# COMPACT_ATOMS: atom_id res chain seq x y z
N MET A 1 20.96 -45.99 -9.81
CA MET A 1 20.24 -45.05 -10.71
C MET A 1 20.89 -45.18 -12.06
N ASP A 2 20.17 -45.64 -13.08
CA ASP A 2 20.77 -45.95 -14.38
C ASP A 2 21.29 -44.68 -15.05
N GLN A 3 22.50 -44.73 -15.63
CA GLN A 3 23.12 -43.60 -16.34
C GLN A 3 22.18 -42.86 -17.31
N PRO A 4 21.34 -43.53 -18.14
CA PRO A 4 20.39 -42.83 -19.00
C PRO A 4 19.37 -41.99 -18.23
N VAL A 5 18.85 -42.51 -17.10
CA VAL A 5 17.88 -41.78 -16.26
C VAL A 5 18.51 -40.51 -15.68
N LEU A 6 19.77 -40.57 -15.27
CA LEU A 6 20.50 -39.40 -14.78
C LEU A 6 20.72 -38.36 -15.90
N VAL A 7 21.09 -38.78 -17.11
CA VAL A 7 21.29 -37.88 -18.25
C VAL A 7 19.98 -37.21 -18.67
N TYR A 8 18.87 -37.95 -18.74
CA TYR A 8 17.56 -37.38 -19.03
C TYR A 8 17.12 -36.40 -17.94
N ALA A 9 17.33 -36.72 -16.67
CA ALA A 9 16.99 -35.82 -15.57
C ALA A 9 17.80 -34.51 -15.62
N ILE A 10 19.11 -34.58 -15.84
CA ILE A 10 19.98 -33.39 -15.97
C ILE A 10 19.54 -32.54 -17.16
N THR A 11 19.26 -33.17 -18.31
CA THR A 11 18.83 -32.46 -19.52
C THR A 11 17.48 -31.80 -19.33
N ALA A 12 16.53 -32.48 -18.69
CA ALA A 12 15.23 -31.92 -18.36
C ALA A 12 15.36 -30.67 -17.48
N VAL A 13 16.19 -30.71 -16.43
CA VAL A 13 16.44 -29.53 -15.58
C VAL A 13 17.14 -28.41 -16.35
N ALA A 14 18.17 -28.74 -17.13
CA ALA A 14 18.95 -27.79 -17.91
C ALA A 14 18.14 -27.07 -19.00
N VAL A 15 17.04 -27.66 -19.47
CA VAL A 15 16.13 -27.01 -20.42
C VAL A 15 14.97 -26.31 -19.70
N THR A 16 14.32 -26.98 -18.74
CA THR A 16 13.11 -26.46 -18.10
C THR A 16 13.37 -25.21 -17.26
N VAL A 17 14.47 -25.17 -16.50
CA VAL A 17 14.77 -24.03 -15.64
C VAL A 17 15.06 -22.76 -16.47
N PRO A 18 15.92 -22.78 -17.51
CA PRO A 18 16.11 -21.61 -18.36
C PRO A 18 14.86 -21.23 -19.15
N CYS A 19 14.11 -22.18 -19.71
CA CYS A 19 12.85 -21.88 -20.41
C CYS A 19 11.83 -21.21 -19.47
N PHE A 20 11.70 -21.70 -18.24
CA PHE A 20 10.84 -21.11 -17.23
C PHE A 20 11.33 -19.71 -16.82
N TYR A 21 12.63 -19.53 -16.60
CA TYR A 21 13.21 -18.23 -16.29
C TYR A 21 13.02 -17.23 -17.43
N LEU A 22 13.25 -17.63 -18.68
CA LEU A 22 12.99 -16.80 -19.85
C LEU A 22 11.51 -16.45 -19.94
N ALA A 23 10.60 -17.40 -19.70
CA ALA A 23 9.17 -17.12 -19.65
C ALA A 23 8.85 -16.09 -18.55
N LEU A 24 9.45 -16.19 -17.36
CA LEU A 24 9.29 -15.17 -16.32
C LEU A 24 9.79 -13.79 -16.76
N VAL A 25 10.92 -13.71 -17.45
CA VAL A 25 11.47 -12.44 -17.96
C VAL A 25 10.56 -11.86 -19.06
N PHE A 26 10.11 -12.66 -20.02
CA PHE A 26 9.22 -12.21 -21.10
C PHE A 26 7.83 -11.84 -20.59
N LEU A 27 7.33 -12.50 -19.55
CA LEU A 27 6.05 -12.21 -18.91
C LEU A 27 6.16 -11.15 -17.81
N SER A 28 7.37 -10.67 -17.49
CA SER A 28 7.54 -9.63 -16.48
C SER A 28 6.97 -8.32 -16.98
N PRO A 29 6.17 -7.61 -16.16
CA PRO A 29 5.65 -6.31 -16.55
C PRO A 29 6.80 -5.33 -16.78
N PRO A 30 6.65 -4.39 -17.73
CA PRO A 30 7.65 -3.36 -17.97
C PRO A 30 7.88 -2.52 -16.71
N PRO A 31 9.07 -1.91 -16.55
CA PRO A 31 9.35 -1.05 -15.41
C PRO A 31 8.35 0.10 -15.34
N ILE A 32 7.94 0.45 -14.12
CA ILE A 32 7.03 1.56 -13.87
C ILE A 32 7.80 2.87 -14.06
N VAL A 33 7.41 3.65 -15.07
CA VAL A 33 7.97 4.97 -15.35
C VAL A 33 7.00 6.04 -14.86
N THR A 34 7.44 6.85 -13.89
CA THR A 34 6.65 7.97 -13.36
C THR A 34 6.72 9.17 -14.29
N ARG A 35 5.55 9.65 -14.72
CA ARG A 35 5.42 10.75 -15.69
C ARG A 35 5.44 12.13 -15.00
N PRO A 36 5.79 13.22 -15.70
CA PRO A 36 5.85 14.56 -15.08
C PRO A 36 4.52 15.09 -14.52
N SER A 37 3.40 14.68 -15.11
CA SER A 37 2.02 14.95 -14.66
C SER A 37 1.73 14.31 -13.30
N GLU A 38 2.20 13.08 -13.09
CA GLU A 38 2.02 12.27 -11.88
C GLU A 38 2.83 12.80 -10.69
N LYS A 39 3.86 13.61 -10.96
CA LYS A 39 4.67 14.32 -9.94
C LYS A 39 3.98 15.57 -9.40
N LYS A 40 2.67 15.71 -9.58
CA LYS A 40 1.89 16.85 -9.12
C LYS A 40 0.66 16.38 -8.34
N TYR A 41 0.19 17.22 -7.43
CA TYR A 41 -1.02 16.98 -6.66
C TYR A 41 -1.95 18.18 -6.69
N ARG A 42 -3.24 17.91 -6.49
CA ARG A 42 -4.27 18.91 -6.22
C ARG A 42 -4.63 18.88 -4.73
N SER A 43 -5.05 20.01 -4.21
CA SER A 43 -5.50 20.15 -2.81
C SER A 43 -6.56 21.25 -2.73
N ARG A 44 -7.17 21.43 -1.56
CA ARG A 44 -8.07 22.56 -1.30
C ARG A 44 -7.46 23.91 -1.67
N SER A 45 -6.17 24.11 -1.37
CA SER A 45 -5.47 25.38 -1.65
C SER A 45 -5.26 25.66 -3.14
N SER A 46 -5.31 24.62 -3.97
CA SER A 46 -5.06 24.72 -5.41
C SER A 46 -5.80 23.58 -6.14
N PRO A 47 -7.13 23.69 -6.27
CA PRO A 47 -7.95 22.62 -6.84
C PRO A 47 -7.77 22.49 -8.35
N ASN A 48 -7.51 23.61 -9.05
CA ASN A 48 -7.39 23.65 -10.52
C ASN A 48 -5.94 23.77 -11.00
N THR A 49 -5.00 24.09 -10.10
CA THR A 49 -3.59 24.32 -10.45
C THR A 49 -2.72 23.33 -9.66
N PRO A 50 -2.34 22.18 -10.26
CA PRO A 50 -1.57 21.17 -9.56
C PRO A 50 -0.20 21.70 -9.11
N LYS A 51 0.19 21.38 -7.86
CA LYS A 51 1.48 21.72 -7.26
C LYS A 51 2.46 20.54 -7.34
N PRO A 52 3.77 20.77 -7.40
CA PRO A 52 4.76 19.68 -7.43
C PRO A 52 4.72 18.86 -6.13
N LEU A 53 4.88 17.54 -6.26
CA LEU A 53 5.04 16.63 -5.14
C LEU A 53 6.48 16.71 -4.57
N PRO A 54 6.65 16.56 -3.25
CA PRO A 54 7.95 16.41 -2.60
C PRO A 54 8.50 15.00 -2.82
N SER A 55 9.79 14.78 -2.60
CA SER A 55 10.42 13.48 -2.71
C SER A 55 10.50 12.77 -1.34
N LEU A 56 10.44 11.44 -1.34
CA LEU A 56 10.79 10.64 -0.17
C LEU A 56 12.25 10.82 0.30
N ALA A 57 13.13 11.30 -0.59
CA ALA A 57 14.51 11.66 -0.26
C ALA A 57 14.60 12.93 0.61
N ASP A 58 13.57 13.81 0.56
CA ASP A 58 13.52 15.00 1.40
C ASP A 58 13.34 14.63 2.87
N LYS A 59 13.70 15.52 3.79
CA LYS A 59 13.41 15.32 5.22
C LYS A 59 11.89 15.33 5.43
N GLY A 60 11.38 14.42 6.27
CA GLY A 60 9.96 14.38 6.60
C GLY A 60 9.51 15.68 7.27
N SER A 61 8.44 16.31 6.74
CA SER A 61 7.91 17.59 7.21
C SER A 61 6.65 17.45 8.08
N VAL A 62 6.07 16.25 8.15
CA VAL A 62 4.96 15.90 9.03
C VAL A 62 5.26 14.55 9.69
N ASP A 63 4.57 14.23 10.78
CA ASP A 63 4.81 12.98 11.52
C ASP A 63 4.26 11.77 10.77
N LEU A 64 3.10 11.92 10.13
CA LEU A 64 2.41 10.84 9.41
C LEU A 64 1.94 11.25 8.01
N THR A 65 2.21 10.42 7.00
CA THR A 65 1.45 10.42 5.75
C THR A 65 0.53 9.20 5.70
N VAL A 66 -0.76 9.42 5.50
CA VAL A 66 -1.72 8.36 5.20
C VAL A 66 -1.84 8.25 3.68
N VAL A 67 -1.25 7.20 3.11
CA VAL A 67 -1.29 6.88 1.67
C VAL A 67 -2.51 6.00 1.38
N ILE A 68 -3.35 6.49 0.48
CA ILE A 68 -4.63 5.87 0.11
C ILE A 68 -4.62 5.57 -1.38
N PRO A 69 -4.26 4.35 -1.83
CA PRO A 69 -4.46 3.96 -3.21
C PRO A 69 -5.96 3.86 -3.51
N ALA A 70 -6.39 4.47 -4.62
CA ALA A 70 -7.78 4.50 -5.02
C ALA A 70 -7.93 4.15 -6.50
N TYR A 71 -8.88 3.30 -6.85
CA TYR A 71 -9.29 3.03 -8.23
C TYR A 71 -10.80 2.78 -8.28
N ASN A 72 -11.55 3.69 -8.89
CA ASN A 72 -13.01 3.69 -8.91
C ASN A 72 -13.63 3.63 -7.50
N GLU A 73 -13.23 4.56 -6.63
CA GLU A 73 -13.56 4.57 -5.20
C GLU A 73 -14.57 5.62 -4.79
N THR A 74 -15.31 6.21 -5.74
CA THR A 74 -16.29 7.27 -5.46
C THR A 74 -17.30 6.93 -4.36
N ALA A 75 -17.72 5.66 -4.26
CA ALA A 75 -18.67 5.21 -3.23
C ALA A 75 -18.05 4.99 -1.84
N ARG A 76 -16.77 4.60 -1.76
CA ARG A 76 -16.12 4.16 -0.50
C ARG A 76 -15.24 5.24 0.12
N LEU A 77 -14.61 6.07 -0.70
CA LEU A 77 -13.68 7.11 -0.28
C LEU A 77 -14.25 8.08 0.78
N PRO A 78 -15.52 8.56 0.69
CA PRO A 78 -16.06 9.48 1.71
C PRO A 78 -16.14 8.87 3.11
N SER A 79 -16.60 7.62 3.22
CA SER A 79 -16.76 6.92 4.50
C SER A 79 -15.41 6.57 5.14
N MET A 80 -14.46 6.12 4.32
CA MET A 80 -13.12 5.82 4.79
C MET A 80 -12.40 7.11 5.23
N LEU A 81 -12.53 8.20 4.48
CA LEU A 81 -11.93 9.49 4.84
C LEU A 81 -12.54 10.06 6.12
N SER A 82 -13.87 10.01 6.29
CA SER A 82 -14.52 10.50 7.50
C SER A 82 -14.07 9.73 8.75
N THR A 83 -13.96 8.41 8.66
CA THR A 83 -13.45 7.56 9.75
C THR A 83 -11.99 7.87 10.08
N THR A 84 -11.15 8.01 9.05
CA THR A 84 -9.73 8.39 9.20
C THR A 84 -9.60 9.74 9.91
N LEU A 85 -10.34 10.75 9.45
CA LEU A 85 -10.31 12.10 9.99
C LEU A 85 -10.90 12.18 11.39
N ALA A 86 -11.93 11.38 11.71
CA ALA A 86 -12.50 11.32 13.05
C ALA A 86 -11.44 10.89 14.09
N HIS A 87 -10.62 9.90 13.76
CA HIS A 87 -9.51 9.47 14.63
C HIS A 87 -8.39 10.51 14.69
N LEU A 88 -7.87 10.93 13.54
CA LEU A 88 -6.74 11.87 13.47
C LEU A 88 -7.07 13.26 14.03
N SER A 89 -8.34 13.66 14.02
CA SER A 89 -8.80 14.95 14.54
C SER A 89 -9.09 14.96 16.04
N THR A 90 -8.90 13.85 16.75
CA THR A 90 -9.06 13.82 18.21
C THR A 90 -8.11 14.82 18.89
N PRO A 91 -8.53 15.51 19.96
CA PRO A 91 -7.70 16.53 20.60
C PRO A 91 -6.33 16.03 21.08
N ALA A 92 -6.26 14.76 21.49
CA ALA A 92 -5.01 14.12 21.90
C ALA A 92 -4.01 13.98 20.73
N LEU A 93 -4.49 13.55 19.56
CA LEU A 93 -3.65 13.36 18.38
C LEU A 93 -3.31 14.68 17.69
N LYS A 94 -4.27 15.60 17.54
CA LYS A 94 -4.02 16.93 16.96
C LYS A 94 -2.90 17.72 17.67
N LYS A 95 -2.75 17.54 18.98
CA LYS A 95 -1.70 18.21 19.76
C LYS A 95 -0.35 17.51 19.69
N SER A 96 -0.33 16.22 19.37
CA SER A 96 0.88 15.39 19.45
C SER A 96 1.50 15.07 18.10
N ARG A 97 0.72 15.06 17.02
CA ARG A 97 1.16 14.60 15.70
C ARG A 97 0.55 15.42 14.58
N THR A 98 1.39 15.86 13.66
CA THR A 98 1.02 16.43 12.36
C THR A 98 0.80 15.30 11.35
N TYR A 99 -0.16 15.48 10.45
CA TYR A 99 -0.44 14.48 9.43
C TYR A 99 -0.79 15.10 8.08
N GLU A 100 -0.69 14.28 7.06
CA GLU A 100 -1.30 14.51 5.76
C GLU A 100 -2.02 13.26 5.27
N ILE A 101 -2.97 13.46 4.36
CA ILE A 101 -3.63 12.40 3.61
C ILE A 101 -3.25 12.55 2.15
N LEU A 102 -2.68 11.49 1.58
CA LEU A 102 -2.27 11.42 0.19
C LEU A 102 -3.13 10.36 -0.53
N ILE A 103 -4.16 10.82 -1.22
CA ILE A 103 -4.99 9.99 -2.09
C ILE A 103 -4.26 9.85 -3.42
N VAL A 104 -4.00 8.61 -3.83
CA VAL A 104 -3.37 8.27 -5.10
C VAL A 104 -4.40 7.57 -5.96
N ASP A 105 -5.03 8.31 -6.85
CA ASP A 105 -5.94 7.79 -7.85
C ASP A 105 -5.15 7.09 -8.97
N ASP A 106 -5.32 5.78 -9.07
CA ASP A 106 -4.66 4.87 -10.01
C ASP A 106 -5.30 4.90 -11.40
N GLY A 107 -5.54 6.10 -11.92
CA GLY A 107 -6.15 6.33 -13.24
C GLY A 107 -7.59 5.83 -13.32
N SER A 108 -8.42 6.17 -12.34
CA SER A 108 -9.84 5.82 -12.31
C SER A 108 -10.59 6.26 -13.57
N ALA A 109 -11.61 5.48 -13.94
CA ALA A 109 -12.55 5.82 -15.00
C ALA A 109 -13.74 6.63 -14.48
N ASP A 110 -13.92 6.69 -13.16
CA ASP A 110 -14.93 7.51 -12.49
C ASP A 110 -14.34 8.83 -11.96
N GLU A 111 -15.15 9.58 -11.22
CA GLU A 111 -14.79 10.89 -10.67
C GLU A 111 -13.98 10.82 -9.35
N THR A 112 -13.26 9.73 -9.08
CA THR A 112 -12.51 9.53 -7.81
C THR A 112 -11.59 10.70 -7.48
N SER A 113 -10.78 11.16 -8.44
CA SER A 113 -9.91 12.32 -8.26
C SER A 113 -10.67 13.61 -7.96
N ALA A 114 -11.75 13.89 -8.70
CA ALA A 114 -12.56 15.10 -8.51
C ALA A 114 -13.24 15.10 -7.13
N LEU A 115 -13.77 13.93 -6.73
CA LEU A 115 -14.33 13.71 -5.41
C LEU A 115 -13.27 13.93 -4.31
N GLY A 116 -12.06 13.40 -4.46
CA GLY A 116 -10.98 13.61 -3.50
C GLY A 116 -10.66 15.10 -3.28
N VAL A 117 -10.63 15.89 -4.35
CA VAL A 117 -10.39 17.34 -4.27
C VAL A 117 -11.58 18.06 -3.61
N LYS A 118 -12.81 17.65 -3.93
CA LYS A 118 -14.02 18.16 -3.27
C LYS A 118 -13.99 17.89 -1.77
N LEU A 119 -13.71 16.65 -1.37
CA LEU A 119 -13.57 16.25 0.04
C LEU A 119 -12.47 17.06 0.74
N ALA A 120 -11.34 17.33 0.07
CA ALA A 120 -10.32 18.23 0.63
C ALA A 120 -10.87 19.63 0.96
N GLY A 121 -11.84 20.13 0.18
CA GLY A 121 -12.56 21.38 0.44
C GLY A 121 -13.51 21.31 1.65
N GLU A 122 -14.14 20.15 1.87
CA GLU A 122 -15.08 19.90 2.97
C GLU A 122 -14.38 19.73 4.33
N TYR A 123 -13.08 19.40 4.34
CA TYR A 123 -12.27 19.27 5.56
C TYR A 123 -11.12 20.30 5.62
N PRO A 124 -11.43 21.60 5.87
CA PRO A 124 -10.48 22.71 5.92
C PRO A 124 -9.21 22.49 6.74
N GLU A 125 -9.38 21.81 7.87
CA GLU A 125 -8.38 21.65 8.93
C GLU A 125 -7.46 20.45 8.67
N SER A 126 -7.64 19.74 7.55
CA SER A 126 -6.88 18.55 7.20
C SER A 126 -6.12 18.74 5.90
N ASP A 127 -4.83 18.37 5.90
CA ASP A 127 -4.00 18.44 4.72
C ASP A 127 -4.25 17.23 3.81
N ILE A 128 -5.19 17.38 2.88
CA ILE A 128 -5.57 16.36 1.90
C ILE A 128 -5.01 16.72 0.52
N ARG A 129 -4.22 15.81 -0.02
CA ARG A 129 -3.58 15.91 -1.34
C ARG A 129 -4.05 14.77 -2.23
N VAL A 130 -4.36 15.08 -3.48
CA VAL A 130 -4.85 14.12 -4.48
C VAL A 130 -3.90 14.10 -5.65
N VAL A 131 -3.38 12.91 -5.96
CA VAL A 131 -2.55 12.62 -7.12
C VAL A 131 -3.37 11.76 -8.07
N THR A 132 -3.31 12.08 -9.36
CA THR A 132 -3.97 11.31 -10.42
C THR A 132 -2.89 10.71 -11.32
N LEU A 133 -2.83 9.38 -11.38
CA LEU A 133 -1.95 8.66 -12.31
C LEU A 133 -2.55 8.65 -13.71
N GLU A 134 -1.70 8.67 -14.76
CA GLU A 134 -2.20 8.75 -16.13
C GLU A 134 -2.87 7.46 -16.60
N LYS A 135 -2.49 6.33 -16.01
CA LYS A 135 -3.05 5.02 -16.29
C LYS A 135 -3.07 4.17 -15.04
N ASN A 136 -3.92 3.16 -15.04
CA ASN A 136 -3.93 2.15 -14.00
C ASN A 136 -2.62 1.34 -13.99
N LEU A 137 -1.91 1.38 -12.87
CA LEU A 137 -0.69 0.60 -12.59
C LEU A 137 -0.96 -0.55 -11.62
N GLY A 138 -2.19 -0.66 -11.13
CA GLY A 138 -2.61 -1.53 -10.04
C GLY A 138 -2.24 -0.95 -8.68
N LYS A 139 -2.87 -1.51 -7.64
CA LYS A 139 -2.70 -1.11 -6.23
C LYS A 139 -1.23 -0.95 -5.81
N GLY A 140 -0.37 -1.89 -6.19
CA GLY A 140 1.06 -1.83 -5.87
C GLY A 140 1.76 -0.61 -6.48
N GLY A 141 1.40 -0.24 -7.71
CA GLY A 141 1.90 0.95 -8.40
C GLY A 141 1.45 2.24 -7.70
N ALA A 142 0.17 2.33 -7.36
CA ALA A 142 -0.39 3.48 -6.63
C ALA A 142 0.21 3.63 -5.22
N VAL A 143 0.35 2.53 -4.47
CA VAL A 143 1.02 2.52 -3.16
C VAL A 143 2.47 2.97 -3.31
N ARG A 144 3.22 2.38 -4.26
CA ARG A 144 4.62 2.76 -4.51
C ARG A 144 4.73 4.26 -4.83
N HIS A 145 3.86 4.78 -5.68
CA HIS A 145 3.84 6.20 -6.01
C HIS A 145 3.59 7.05 -4.76
N GLY A 146 2.54 6.73 -3.98
CA GLY A 146 2.24 7.47 -2.75
C GLY A 146 3.39 7.45 -1.74
N MET A 147 4.04 6.29 -1.56
CA MET A 147 5.19 6.16 -0.67
C MET A 147 6.37 7.05 -1.11
N LEU A 148 6.69 7.06 -2.41
CA LEU A 148 7.81 7.82 -2.96
C LEU A 148 7.62 9.36 -2.92
N TYR A 149 6.39 9.84 -2.76
CA TYR A 149 6.03 11.26 -2.78
C TYR A 149 5.37 11.76 -1.46
N ALA A 150 5.49 10.97 -0.39
CA ALA A 150 4.99 11.27 0.94
C ALA A 150 5.92 12.22 1.72
N ARG A 151 5.33 13.07 2.58
CA ARG A 151 6.06 13.99 3.48
C ARG A 151 6.31 13.46 4.88
N GLY A 152 5.69 12.35 5.25
CA GLY A 152 5.69 11.81 6.60
C GLY A 152 7.03 11.23 7.02
N GLN A 153 7.33 11.33 8.32
CA GLN A 153 8.38 10.54 8.97
C GLN A 153 7.96 9.07 9.08
N ARG A 154 6.65 8.84 9.25
CA ARG A 154 6.00 7.53 9.12
C ARG A 154 5.00 7.57 7.99
N LEU A 155 4.88 6.46 7.27
CA LEU A 155 3.97 6.33 6.14
C LEU A 155 3.02 5.17 6.43
N LEU A 156 1.73 5.45 6.48
CA LEU A 156 0.69 4.44 6.64
C LEU A 156 0.07 4.18 5.27
N MET A 157 0.13 2.94 4.80
CA MET A 157 -0.76 2.47 3.74
C MET A 157 -2.11 2.09 4.37
N VAL A 158 -3.21 2.58 3.80
CA VAL A 158 -4.58 2.16 4.16
C VAL A 158 -5.41 1.92 2.90
N ASP A 159 -6.19 0.84 2.86
CA ASP A 159 -7.12 0.57 1.76
C ASP A 159 -8.31 1.53 1.78
N ALA A 160 -8.76 1.96 0.60
CA ALA A 160 -9.89 2.88 0.46
C ALA A 160 -11.25 2.30 0.86
N ASP A 161 -11.32 0.98 1.11
CA ASP A 161 -12.56 0.27 1.44
C ASP A 161 -12.92 0.29 2.94
N GLY A 162 -12.04 0.83 3.79
CA GLY A 162 -12.28 0.88 5.24
C GLY A 162 -12.26 -0.48 5.94
N ALA A 163 -11.63 -1.51 5.34
CA ALA A 163 -11.62 -2.86 5.90
C ALA A 163 -10.78 -3.03 7.18
N SER A 164 -10.11 -1.97 7.65
CA SER A 164 -9.38 -1.91 8.93
C SER A 164 -9.86 -0.71 9.73
N ARG A 165 -9.94 -0.86 11.05
CA ARG A 165 -10.33 0.23 11.95
C ARG A 165 -9.15 1.18 12.11
N PHE A 166 -9.40 2.48 11.92
CA PHE A 166 -8.30 3.45 11.92
C PHE A 166 -7.70 3.65 13.31
N GLU A 167 -8.45 3.34 14.36
CA GLU A 167 -7.99 3.35 15.76
C GLU A 167 -6.85 2.37 16.01
N ASP A 168 -6.76 1.30 15.21
CA ASP A 168 -5.67 0.33 15.30
C ASP A 168 -4.31 0.94 14.88
N LEU A 169 -4.28 2.18 14.34
CA LEU A 169 -3.06 2.94 14.09
C LEU A 169 -2.20 3.07 15.35
N GLU A 170 -2.80 3.25 16.53
CA GLU A 170 -2.03 3.43 17.76
C GLU A 170 -1.25 2.17 18.13
N LEU A 171 -1.80 0.98 17.87
CA LEU A 171 -1.11 -0.29 18.05
C LEU A 171 0.08 -0.42 17.09
N LEU A 172 -0.09 0.01 15.84
CA LEU A 172 0.99 0.03 14.85
C LEU A 172 2.08 1.04 15.26
N TRP A 173 1.67 2.20 15.79
CA TRP A 173 2.57 3.26 16.23
C TRP A 173 3.44 2.81 17.40
N GLU A 174 2.84 2.23 18.45
CA GLU A 174 3.57 1.69 19.59
C GLU A 174 4.50 0.55 19.20
N ALA A 175 4.05 -0.34 18.31
CA ALA A 175 4.89 -1.42 17.80
C ALA A 175 6.08 -0.86 17.00
N MET A 176 5.88 0.22 16.24
CA MET A 176 6.95 0.89 15.51
C MET A 176 7.95 1.56 16.46
N ASP A 177 7.49 2.22 17.51
CA ASP A 177 8.36 2.82 18.54
C ASP A 177 9.26 1.77 19.21
N LYS A 178 8.74 0.57 19.43
CA LYS A 178 9.50 -0.56 20.00
C LYS A 178 10.46 -1.19 18.99
N LEU A 179 10.04 -1.33 17.74
CA LEU A 179 10.78 -2.03 16.69
C LEU A 179 11.91 -1.17 16.09
N ALA A 180 11.69 0.14 15.98
CA ALA A 180 12.61 1.08 15.36
C ALA A 180 12.74 2.38 16.19
N PRO A 181 13.25 2.29 17.44
CA PRO A 181 13.34 3.43 18.35
C PRO A 181 14.25 4.56 17.82
N LYS A 182 15.14 4.28 16.87
CA LYS A 182 16.01 5.28 16.22
C LYS A 182 15.64 5.48 14.75
N ASN A 183 14.40 5.20 14.38
CA ASN A 183 13.89 5.26 13.01
C ASN A 183 14.69 4.38 12.03
N GLU A 184 15.09 3.18 12.47
CA GLU A 184 15.61 2.14 11.61
C GLU A 184 14.60 1.76 10.51
N PRO A 185 15.05 1.20 9.36
CA PRO A 185 14.13 0.65 8.37
C PRO A 185 13.27 -0.46 9.00
N ALA A 186 11.98 -0.20 9.13
CA ALA A 186 11.03 -1.14 9.72
C ALA A 186 9.64 -0.99 9.10
N VAL A 187 8.90 -2.09 9.12
CA VAL A 187 7.51 -2.18 8.67
C VAL A 187 6.71 -2.92 9.73
N VAL A 188 5.61 -2.32 10.16
CA VAL A 188 4.64 -2.93 11.05
C VAL A 188 3.36 -3.20 10.25
N VAL A 189 2.92 -4.46 10.25
CA VAL A 189 1.79 -4.93 9.46
C VAL A 189 0.61 -5.22 10.38
N GLY A 190 -0.52 -4.56 10.15
CA GLY A 190 -1.77 -4.91 10.81
C GLY A 190 -2.18 -6.34 10.45
N SER A 191 -2.88 -7.04 11.35
CA SER A 191 -3.25 -8.44 11.12
C SER A 191 -4.71 -8.73 11.45
N ARG A 192 -5.43 -9.20 10.44
CA ARG A 192 -6.81 -9.71 10.56
C ARG A 192 -6.86 -11.23 10.65
N ALA A 193 -5.71 -11.90 10.79
CA ALA A 193 -5.62 -13.36 10.81
C ALA A 193 -6.50 -14.01 11.91
N HIS A 194 -6.80 -13.28 12.99
CA HIS A 194 -7.70 -13.75 14.05
C HIS A 194 -9.17 -13.84 13.59
N LEU A 195 -9.59 -13.07 12.59
CA LEU A 195 -10.95 -13.08 12.03
C LEU A 195 -11.23 -14.27 11.10
N VAL A 196 -10.18 -14.96 10.65
CA VAL A 196 -10.26 -16.13 9.75
C VAL A 196 -10.87 -17.36 10.44
N LYS A 197 -11.07 -17.32 11.76
CA LYS A 197 -11.68 -18.42 12.53
C LYS A 197 -13.21 -18.34 12.65
N THR A 198 -13.86 -17.34 12.06
CA THR A 198 -15.33 -17.21 12.08
C THR A 198 -16.00 -18.05 10.98
N GLU A 199 -17.25 -18.46 11.21
CA GLU A 199 -18.04 -19.35 10.32
C GLU A 199 -18.20 -18.82 8.88
N ALA A 200 -17.89 -17.55 8.62
CA ALA A 200 -17.81 -16.95 7.29
C ALA A 200 -16.77 -17.59 6.34
N VAL A 201 -15.90 -18.48 6.84
CA VAL A 201 -14.87 -19.18 6.05
C VAL A 201 -15.39 -20.45 5.36
N VAL A 202 -16.57 -20.95 5.71
CA VAL A 202 -17.09 -22.25 5.22
C VAL A 202 -17.54 -22.21 3.75
N LYS A 203 -17.69 -21.02 3.14
CA LYS A 203 -18.07 -20.85 1.70
C LYS A 203 -16.93 -20.34 0.79
N ARG A 204 -15.66 -20.56 1.14
CA ARG A 204 -14.55 -20.12 0.27
C ARG A 204 -14.39 -21.03 -0.95
N SER A 205 -14.36 -20.44 -2.15
CA SER A 205 -14.10 -21.15 -3.41
C SER A 205 -12.81 -21.98 -3.34
N PHE A 206 -12.86 -23.19 -3.91
CA PHE A 206 -11.73 -24.11 -4.02
C PHE A 206 -10.48 -23.43 -4.61
N ILE A 207 -10.66 -22.61 -5.64
CA ILE A 207 -9.58 -21.87 -6.31
C ILE A 207 -8.88 -20.92 -5.33
N ARG A 208 -9.66 -20.21 -4.50
CA ARG A 208 -9.10 -19.28 -3.50
C ARG A 208 -8.25 -20.01 -2.47
N ASN A 209 -8.66 -21.22 -2.06
CA ASN A 209 -7.88 -22.02 -1.12
C ASN A 209 -6.56 -22.48 -1.74
N ILE A 210 -6.58 -22.95 -3.00
CA ILE A 210 -5.34 -23.30 -3.72
C ILE A 210 -4.40 -22.11 -3.80
N LEU A 211 -4.89 -20.95 -4.24
CA LEU A 211 -4.07 -19.74 -4.38
C LEU A 211 -3.51 -19.28 -3.02
N MET A 212 -4.30 -19.37 -1.95
CA MET A 212 -3.86 -19.04 -0.60
C MET A 212 -2.73 -19.96 -0.13
N TYR A 213 -2.86 -21.28 -0.30
CA TYR A 213 -1.81 -22.23 0.08
C TYR A 213 -0.55 -22.07 -0.77
N GLY A 214 -0.70 -21.80 -2.07
CA GLY A 214 0.41 -21.49 -2.98
C GLY A 214 1.18 -20.25 -2.50
N LEU A 215 0.47 -19.15 -2.22
CA LEU A 215 1.07 -17.94 -1.70
C LEU A 215 1.77 -18.19 -0.35
N HIS A 216 1.14 -18.88 0.60
CA HIS A 216 1.77 -19.19 1.89
C HIS A 216 3.03 -20.03 1.75
N THR A 217 3.07 -20.94 0.77
CA THR A 217 4.26 -21.73 0.46
C THR A 217 5.39 -20.84 -0.04
N ILE A 218 5.10 -19.93 -0.98
CA ILE A 218 6.08 -18.95 -1.47
C ILE A 218 6.60 -18.08 -0.32
N LEU A 219 5.71 -17.55 0.53
CA LEU A 219 6.07 -16.70 1.66
C LEU A 219 6.99 -17.41 2.67
N ARG A 220 6.84 -18.73 2.86
CA ARG A 220 7.75 -19.53 3.68
C ARG A 220 9.13 -19.67 3.02
N ILE A 221 9.18 -19.90 1.71
CA ILE A 221 10.43 -20.02 0.96
C ILE A 221 11.23 -18.72 1.01
N VAL A 222 10.57 -17.56 0.87
CA VAL A 222 11.24 -16.25 0.93
C VAL A 222 11.50 -15.75 2.36
N GLY A 223 11.24 -16.56 3.40
CA GLY A 223 11.60 -16.26 4.79
C GLY A 223 10.63 -15.37 5.58
N VAL A 224 9.51 -14.95 4.98
CA VAL A 224 8.50 -14.08 5.64
C VAL A 224 7.28 -14.85 6.16
N GLY A 225 7.34 -16.18 6.18
CA GLY A 225 6.22 -17.03 6.61
C GLY A 225 5.78 -16.86 8.08
N HIS A 226 6.57 -16.17 8.89
CA HIS A 226 6.23 -15.81 10.27
C HIS A 226 5.23 -14.64 10.36
N ILE A 227 5.08 -13.86 9.28
CA ILE A 227 4.10 -12.77 9.18
C ILE A 227 2.75 -13.37 8.77
N ARG A 228 1.79 -13.35 9.68
CA ARG A 228 0.51 -14.05 9.51
C ARG A 228 -0.44 -13.45 8.47
N ASP A 229 -0.32 -12.15 8.20
CA ASP A 229 -1.22 -11.43 7.29
C ASP A 229 -0.44 -10.42 6.42
N THR A 230 0.41 -10.94 5.53
CA THR A 230 1.21 -10.09 4.64
C THR A 230 0.36 -9.27 3.66
N GLN A 231 -0.92 -9.64 3.48
CA GLN A 231 -1.83 -9.05 2.52
C GLN A 231 -2.71 -7.94 3.12
N CYS A 232 -2.63 -7.71 4.43
CA CYS A 232 -3.37 -6.63 5.07
C CYS A 232 -2.98 -5.27 4.46
N GLY A 233 -3.97 -4.49 4.03
CA GLY A 233 -3.75 -3.15 3.48
C GLY A 233 -3.54 -2.05 4.53
N PHE A 234 -3.28 -2.41 5.79
CA PHE A 234 -3.03 -1.48 6.90
C PHE A 234 -1.60 -1.70 7.42
N LYS A 235 -0.65 -0.89 6.94
CA LYS A 235 0.78 -1.09 7.19
C LYS A 235 1.50 0.23 7.44
N LEU A 236 2.25 0.29 8.53
CA LEU A 236 3.04 1.45 8.91
C LEU A 236 4.51 1.21 8.57
N PHE A 237 5.12 2.15 7.87
CA PHE A 237 6.51 2.13 7.43
C PHE A 237 7.26 3.27 8.09
N THR A 238 8.52 3.03 8.47
CA THR A 238 9.45 4.15 8.65
C THR A 238 9.77 4.75 7.28
N ARG A 239 10.03 6.06 7.23
CA ARG A 239 10.42 6.73 5.98
C ARG A 239 11.58 6.04 5.26
N ARG A 240 12.56 5.53 6.02
CA ARG A 240 13.72 4.81 5.49
C ARG A 240 13.38 3.43 4.91
N ALA A 241 12.33 2.76 5.39
CA ALA A 241 11.89 1.49 4.82
C ALA A 241 11.09 1.67 3.51
N ALA A 242 10.56 2.86 3.28
CA ALA A 242 9.81 3.19 2.07
C ALA A 242 10.70 3.64 0.89
N GLN A 243 11.98 3.97 1.15
CA GLN A 243 12.98 4.39 0.15
C GLN A 243 13.48 3.19 -0.65
#